data_AF-A0A1H3KE13-F1
#
_entry.id   AF-A0A1H3KE13-F1
#
_cell.length_a   1.000
_cell.length_b   1.000
_cell.length_c   1.000
_cell.angle_alpha   90.00
_cell.angle_beta   90.00
_cell.angle_gamma   90.00
#
_symmetry.space_group_name_H-M   'P 1'
#
loop_
_entity.id
_entity.type
_entity.pdbx_description
1 polymer ?
#
loop_
_entity_poly.entity_id
_entity_poly.type
_entity_poly.pdbx_seq_one_letter_code
_entity_poly.pdbx_strand_id
1 'polypeptide(L)'
;MVEARKKTKHAKGIEVIGNPIINRFLTANMEIDEKSKEYKIQTLLGFLGIALVFSSFRYPPAFFLGAGILFFRRGWRKKTDRYQVCYQDAQMALKKKNYQKCIENLESIRIDSPKTRELLLVQASCYLELENAKKAYHLYTVFFQQITDNQYKEEWYSPAEENALLLALEEQDMEFAKGMIERMLHLQRDDAILAPIIKRFQELGGELSKKKV
;
A
#
# COMPACT_ATOMS: atom_id res chain seq x y z
N MET A 1 30.95 -4.61 20.66
CA MET A 1 31.40 -5.55 19.63
C MET A 1 30.15 -6.27 19.13
N VAL A 2 29.54 -5.75 18.05
CA VAL A 2 28.24 -6.19 17.56
C VAL A 2 28.48 -7.23 16.47
N GLU A 3 28.11 -8.48 16.75
CA GLU A 3 28.18 -9.57 15.79
C GLU A 3 27.34 -9.23 14.56
N ALA A 4 28.02 -9.04 13.43
CA ALA A 4 27.40 -8.97 12.12
C ALA A 4 26.71 -10.30 11.83
N ARG A 5 25.37 -10.33 11.97
CA ARG A 5 24.55 -11.47 11.55
C ARG A 5 24.80 -11.75 10.07
N LYS A 6 25.42 -12.89 9.77
CA LYS A 6 25.56 -13.45 8.42
C LYS A 6 24.16 -13.60 7.82
N LYS A 7 23.85 -12.79 6.80
CA LYS A 7 22.69 -12.95 5.94
C LYS A 7 22.82 -14.30 5.23
N THR A 8 21.93 -15.22 5.54
CA THR A 8 21.74 -16.48 4.80
C THR A 8 21.33 -16.14 3.37
N LYS A 9 22.19 -16.50 2.40
CA LYS A 9 21.89 -16.44 0.97
C LYS A 9 20.85 -17.50 0.63
N HIS A 10 19.58 -17.11 0.53
CA HIS A 10 18.62 -17.83 -0.29
C HIS A 10 18.82 -17.44 -1.77
N ALA A 11 18.58 -18.39 -2.67
CA ALA A 11 18.73 -18.22 -4.11
C ALA A 11 18.01 -16.95 -4.59
N LYS A 12 18.76 -16.02 -5.20
CA LYS A 12 18.30 -14.77 -5.85
C LYS A 12 16.90 -14.31 -5.40
N GLY A 13 16.80 -13.87 -4.15
CA GLY A 13 15.61 -13.20 -3.65
C GLY A 13 15.37 -11.93 -4.46
N ILE A 14 14.14 -11.77 -4.94
CA ILE A 14 13.62 -10.58 -5.63
C ILE A 14 13.96 -9.37 -4.75
N GLU A 15 14.89 -8.53 -5.22
CA GLU A 15 15.23 -7.29 -4.55
C GLU A 15 14.11 -6.30 -4.85
N VAL A 16 13.32 -5.94 -3.84
CA VAL A 16 12.20 -5.01 -3.97
C VAL A 16 12.77 -3.66 -4.43
N ILE A 17 12.69 -3.39 -5.73
CA ILE A 17 13.06 -2.12 -6.34
C ILE A 17 12.25 -1.03 -5.64
N GLY A 18 12.94 0.05 -5.23
CA GLY A 18 12.38 1.11 -4.38
C GLY A 18 10.98 1.51 -4.81
N ASN A 19 9.98 1.08 -4.04
CA ASN A 19 8.63 0.99 -4.55
C ASN A 19 7.94 2.37 -4.58
N PRO A 20 7.72 2.99 -5.75
CA PRO A 20 7.08 4.29 -5.88
C PRO A 20 5.69 4.32 -5.22
N ILE A 21 5.02 3.16 -5.16
CA ILE A 21 3.72 2.98 -4.50
C ILE A 21 3.84 3.22 -3.00
N ILE A 22 4.92 2.76 -2.37
CA ILE A 22 5.16 2.99 -0.94
C ILE A 22 5.40 4.47 -0.69
N ASN A 23 6.21 5.14 -1.51
CA ASN A 23 6.44 6.57 -1.38
C ASN A 23 5.14 7.37 -1.56
N ARG A 24 4.36 7.09 -2.61
CA ARG A 24 3.05 7.69 -2.85
C ARG A 24 2.11 7.47 -1.68
N PHE A 25 2.05 6.24 -1.16
CA PHE A 25 1.26 5.91 0.03
C PHE A 25 1.70 6.68 1.26
N LEU A 26 3.00 6.93 1.46
CA LEU A 26 3.52 7.67 2.63
C LEU A 26 3.34 9.19 2.52
N THR A 27 3.24 9.73 1.30
CA THR A 27 3.07 11.17 1.05
C THR A 27 1.63 11.59 0.80
N ALA A 28 0.79 10.68 0.31
CA ALA A 28 -0.60 10.97 0.03
C ALA A 28 -1.40 11.09 1.34
N ASN A 29 -2.23 12.14 1.41
CA ASN A 29 -3.37 12.14 2.31
C ASN A 29 -4.56 11.63 1.49
N MET A 30 -4.93 10.37 1.70
CA MET A 30 -6.15 9.84 1.10
C MET A 30 -7.32 10.56 1.78
N GLU A 31 -8.08 11.33 0.99
CA GLU A 31 -9.42 11.75 1.40
C GLU A 31 -10.34 10.57 1.16
N ILE A 32 -10.62 9.83 2.23
CA ILE A 32 -11.68 8.82 2.20
C ILE A 32 -12.98 9.63 2.26
N ASP A 33 -13.76 9.59 1.16
CA ASP A 33 -14.89 10.50 0.85
C ASP A 33 -16.03 10.55 1.89
N GLU A 34 -15.93 9.78 2.97
CA GLU A 34 -16.81 9.87 4.13
C GLU A 34 -16.20 10.77 5.21
N LYS A 35 -15.97 12.06 4.92
CA LYS A 35 -15.75 13.02 6.01
C LYS A 35 -17.01 13.04 6.87
N SER A 36 -16.92 12.57 8.11
CA SER A 36 -18.08 12.56 9.01
C SER A 36 -18.66 13.97 9.12
N LYS A 37 -20.00 14.08 9.15
CA LYS A 37 -20.72 15.36 9.35
C LYS A 37 -20.25 16.09 10.61
N GLU A 38 -19.66 15.34 11.54
CA GLU A 38 -19.18 15.81 12.84
C GLU A 38 -17.77 16.40 12.80
N TYR A 39 -17.06 16.37 11.66
CA TYR A 39 -15.70 16.90 11.53
C TYR A 39 -15.56 18.36 12.00
N LYS A 40 -16.57 19.20 11.74
CA LYS A 40 -16.60 20.61 12.21
C LYS A 40 -16.60 20.69 13.74
N ILE A 41 -17.42 19.86 14.39
CA ILE A 41 -17.55 19.81 15.86
C ILE A 41 -16.26 19.24 16.46
N GLN A 42 -15.67 18.21 15.85
CA GLN A 42 -14.40 17.63 16.30
C GLN A 42 -13.23 18.63 16.19
N THR A 43 -13.21 19.45 15.14
CA THR A 43 -12.20 20.50 14.98
C THR A 43 -12.34 21.54 16.08
N LEU A 44 -13.57 21.99 16.35
CA LEU A 44 -13.86 22.94 17.43
C LEU A 44 -13.47 22.40 18.82
N LEU A 45 -13.82 21.14 19.12
CA LEU A 45 -13.40 20.46 20.35
C LEU A 45 -11.88 20.34 20.48
N GLY A 46 -11.20 20.11 19.35
CA GLY A 46 -9.74 20.09 19.29
C GLY A 46 -9.12 21.42 19.68
N PHE A 47 -9.62 22.50 19.08
CA PHE A 47 -9.18 23.85 19.37
C PHE A 47 -9.44 24.22 20.84
N LEU A 48 -10.64 23.91 21.34
CA LEU A 48 -11.01 24.16 22.74
C LEU A 48 -10.11 23.40 23.72
N GLY A 49 -9.81 22.12 23.43
CA GLY A 49 -8.91 21.31 24.24
C GLY A 49 -7.49 21.89 24.29
N ILE A 50 -6.95 22.31 23.15
CA ILE A 50 -5.63 22.96 23.09
C ILE A 50 -5.63 24.29 23.86
N ALA A 51 -6.66 25.13 23.67
CA ALA A 51 -6.78 26.41 24.37
C ALA A 51 -6.82 26.25 25.90
N LEU A 52 -7.51 25.22 26.40
CA LEU A 52 -7.53 24.89 27.83
C LEU A 52 -6.17 24.41 28.36
N VAL A 53 -5.44 23.60 27.57
CA VAL A 53 -4.07 23.19 27.92
C VAL A 53 -3.16 24.43 28.02
N PHE A 54 -3.24 25.37 27.09
CA PHE A 54 -2.47 26.62 27.19
C PHE A 54 -2.94 27.51 28.36
N SER A 55 -4.23 27.52 28.66
CA SER A 55 -4.77 28.29 29.80
C SER A 55 -4.31 27.74 31.16
N SER A 56 -3.80 26.50 31.19
CA SER A 56 -3.29 25.87 32.41
C SER A 56 -2.05 26.56 32.99
N PHE A 57 -1.33 27.36 32.22
CA PHE A 57 -0.25 28.20 32.73
C PHE A 57 -0.72 29.21 33.79
N ARG A 58 -2.00 29.57 33.79
CA ARG A 58 -2.62 30.42 34.81
C ARG A 58 -3.57 29.66 35.74
N TYR A 59 -4.24 28.62 35.25
CA TYR A 59 -5.19 27.82 36.03
C TYR A 59 -4.89 26.32 35.88
N PRO A 60 -4.06 25.73 36.75
CA PRO A 60 -3.60 24.34 36.60
C PRO A 60 -4.70 23.29 36.37
N PRO A 61 -5.91 23.39 36.99
CA PRO A 61 -6.99 22.43 36.72
C PRO A 61 -7.47 22.40 35.26
N ALA A 62 -7.28 23.48 34.50
CA ALA A 62 -7.65 23.54 33.09
C ALA A 62 -6.85 22.55 32.22
N PHE A 63 -5.66 22.12 32.68
CA PHE A 63 -4.88 21.10 31.99
C PHE A 63 -5.64 19.77 31.89
N PHE A 64 -6.19 19.29 33.01
CA PHE A 64 -6.91 18.02 33.05
C PHE A 64 -8.18 18.06 32.20
N LEU A 65 -8.90 19.19 32.20
CA LEU A 65 -10.06 19.39 31.34
C LEU A 65 -9.68 19.40 29.86
N GLY A 66 -8.61 20.13 29.49
CA GLY A 66 -8.12 20.17 28.11
C GLY A 66 -7.63 18.80 27.62
N ALA A 67 -6.82 18.10 28.43
CA ALA A 67 -6.35 16.75 28.15
C ALA A 67 -7.53 15.75 28.03
N GLY A 68 -8.52 15.86 28.90
CA GLY A 68 -9.75 15.06 28.84
C GLY A 68 -10.53 15.26 27.54
N ILE A 69 -10.75 16.51 27.13
CA ILE A 69 -11.43 16.83 25.85
C ILE A 69 -10.65 16.26 24.67
N LEU A 70 -9.32 16.39 24.65
CA LEU A 70 -8.49 15.82 23.59
C LEU A 70 -8.54 14.28 23.57
N PHE A 71 -8.59 13.65 24.74
CA PHE A 71 -8.74 12.20 24.87
C PHE A 71 -10.10 11.73 24.34
N PHE A 72 -11.20 12.36 24.76
CA PHE A 72 -12.54 12.07 24.24
C PHE A 72 -12.65 12.30 22.74
N ARG A 73 -12.09 13.41 22.23
CA ARG A 73 -12.05 13.68 20.79
C ARG A 73 -11.35 12.56 20.03
N ARG A 74 -10.22 12.06 20.54
CA ARG A 74 -9.48 10.94 19.91
C ARG A 74 -10.34 9.68 19.87
N GLY A 75 -11.04 9.35 20.95
CA GLY A 75 -11.96 8.22 20.99
C GLY A 75 -13.15 8.38 20.04
N TRP A 76 -13.71 9.59 19.95
CA TRP A 76 -14.83 9.91 19.07
C TRP A 76 -14.42 9.85 17.58
N ARG A 77 -13.25 10.38 17.23
CA ARG A 77 -12.73 10.32 15.86
C ARG A 77 -12.49 8.89 15.37
N LYS A 78 -12.02 8.00 16.26
CA LYS A 78 -11.90 6.57 15.95
C LYS A 78 -13.23 5.92 15.57
N LYS A 79 -14.35 6.39 16.12
CA LYS A 79 -15.69 5.87 15.83
C LYS A 79 -16.28 6.43 14.54
N THR A 80 -15.96 7.68 14.21
CA THR A 80 -16.60 8.44 13.12
C THR A 80 -15.81 8.41 11.82
N ASP A 81 -14.48 8.42 11.90
CA ASP A 81 -13.56 8.41 10.75
C ASP A 81 -12.67 7.14 10.78
N ARG A 82 -13.26 5.96 11.04
CA ARG A 82 -12.52 4.71 11.27
C ARG A 82 -11.50 4.42 10.17
N TYR A 83 -11.90 4.55 8.91
CA TYR A 83 -11.01 4.26 7.78
C TYR A 83 -9.84 5.23 7.67
N GLN A 84 -10.06 6.52 7.96
CA GLN A 84 -8.99 7.52 7.94
C GLN A 84 -7.96 7.24 9.04
N VAL A 85 -8.43 6.85 10.22
CA VAL A 85 -7.54 6.46 11.33
C VAL A 85 -6.75 5.23 10.96
N CYS A 86 -7.39 4.18 10.40
CA CYS A 86 -6.70 2.99 9.93
C CYS A 86 -5.64 3.32 8.85
N TYR A 87 -5.95 4.21 7.91
CA TYR A 87 -4.99 4.65 6.89
C TYR A 87 -3.75 5.33 7.51
N GLN A 88 -3.96 6.25 8.45
CA GLN A 88 -2.86 6.95 9.14
C GLN A 88 -2.03 6.00 10.02
N ASP A 89 -2.70 5.08 10.72
CA ASP A 89 -2.04 4.07 11.55
C ASP A 89 -1.23 3.09 10.68
N ALA A 90 -1.71 2.74 9.48
CA ALA A 90 -0.97 1.95 8.49
C ALA A 90 0.28 2.69 7.99
N GLN A 91 0.17 3.97 7.61
CA GLN A 91 1.32 4.79 7.23
C GLN A 91 2.37 4.85 8.35
N MET A 92 1.93 5.02 9.60
CA MET A 92 2.84 5.06 10.74
C MET A 92 3.51 3.71 11.00
N ALA A 93 2.78 2.61 10.86
CA ALA A 93 3.31 1.26 10.99
C ALA A 93 4.37 0.99 9.91
N LEU A 94 4.09 1.39 8.66
CA LEU A 94 5.01 1.23 7.53
C LEU A 94 6.29 2.07 7.69
N LYS A 95 6.19 3.32 8.16
CA LYS A 95 7.37 4.15 8.51
C LYS A 95 8.26 3.50 9.57
N LYS A 96 7.66 2.71 10.47
CA LYS A 96 8.36 1.94 11.50
C LYS A 96 8.78 0.53 11.04
N LYS A 97 8.60 0.20 9.76
CA LYS A 97 8.82 -1.13 9.16
C LYS A 97 8.07 -2.26 9.89
N ASN A 98 6.94 -1.94 10.50
CA ASN A 98 6.05 -2.93 11.10
C ASN A 98 5.00 -3.34 10.05
N TYR A 99 5.43 -4.21 9.14
CA TYR A 99 4.63 -4.62 7.97
C TYR A 99 3.36 -5.36 8.36
N GLN A 100 3.41 -6.23 9.38
CA GLN A 100 2.23 -6.96 9.87
C GLN A 100 1.15 -6.00 10.38
N LYS A 101 1.53 -5.02 11.20
CA LYS A 101 0.60 -4.00 11.69
C LYS A 101 0.10 -3.08 10.57
N CYS A 102 0.92 -2.83 9.56
CA CYS A 102 0.48 -2.10 8.37
C CYS A 102 -0.66 -2.86 7.68
N ILE A 103 -0.47 -4.15 7.41
CA ILE A 103 -1.46 -5.03 6.78
C ILE A 103 -2.78 -5.04 7.57
N GLU A 104 -2.74 -5.27 8.89
CA GLU A 104 -3.93 -5.30 9.76
C GLU A 104 -4.75 -3.99 9.67
N ASN A 105 -4.06 -2.85 9.64
CA ASN A 105 -4.73 -1.56 9.49
C ASN A 105 -5.31 -1.38 8.09
N LEU A 106 -4.61 -1.82 7.04
CA LEU A 106 -5.10 -1.74 5.67
C LEU A 106 -6.29 -2.67 5.42
N GLU A 107 -6.32 -3.87 6.01
CA GLU A 107 -7.45 -4.81 5.94
C GLU A 107 -8.72 -4.25 6.62
N SER A 108 -8.56 -3.31 7.54
CA SER A 108 -9.67 -2.61 8.18
C SER A 108 -10.27 -1.49 7.32
N ILE A 109 -9.67 -1.18 6.15
CA ILE A 109 -10.15 -0.14 5.22
C ILE A 109 -11.02 -0.78 4.15
N ARG A 110 -12.17 -0.17 3.88
CA ARG A 110 -13.09 -0.65 2.85
C ARG A 110 -12.58 -0.29 1.44
N ILE A 111 -12.50 -1.30 0.57
CA ILE A 111 -11.96 -1.18 -0.79
C ILE A 111 -13.11 -1.11 -1.80
N ASP A 112 -13.82 0.03 -1.85
CA ASP A 112 -14.92 0.22 -2.82
C ASP A 112 -14.58 1.14 -3.99
N SER A 113 -13.46 1.88 -3.91
CA SER A 113 -13.09 2.92 -4.88
C SER A 113 -11.79 2.57 -5.59
N PRO A 114 -11.55 3.06 -6.82
CA PRO A 114 -10.26 2.90 -7.48
C PRO A 114 -9.08 3.42 -6.64
N LYS A 115 -9.26 4.53 -5.92
CA LYS A 115 -8.22 5.08 -5.02
C LYS A 115 -7.90 4.14 -3.86
N THR A 116 -8.91 3.51 -3.26
CA THR A 116 -8.71 2.56 -2.16
C THR A 116 -8.19 1.20 -2.65
N ARG A 117 -8.33 0.85 -3.94
CA ARG A 117 -7.73 -0.36 -4.52
C ARG A 117 -6.20 -0.29 -4.57
N GLU A 118 -5.61 0.89 -4.71
CA GLU A 118 -4.13 1.05 -4.66
C GLU A 118 -3.53 0.51 -3.35
N LEU A 119 -4.32 0.43 -2.27
CA LEU A 119 -3.91 -0.15 -0.99
C LEU A 119 -3.57 -1.64 -1.09
N LEU A 120 -4.15 -2.37 -2.05
CA LEU A 120 -3.83 -3.77 -2.31
C LEU A 120 -2.35 -3.93 -2.69
N LEU A 121 -1.80 -2.99 -3.45
CA LEU A 121 -0.39 -3.01 -3.84
C LEU A 121 0.55 -2.74 -2.65
N VAL A 122 0.14 -1.83 -1.75
CA VAL A 122 0.86 -1.58 -0.50
C VAL A 122 0.84 -2.82 0.39
N GLN A 123 -0.31 -3.49 0.52
CA GLN A 123 -0.44 -4.76 1.24
C GLN A 123 0.42 -5.85 0.61
N ALA A 124 0.38 -6.02 -0.72
CA ALA A 124 1.19 -6.99 -1.45
C ALA A 124 2.69 -6.77 -1.19
N SER A 125 3.13 -5.51 -1.21
CA SER A 125 4.51 -5.13 -0.88
C SER A 125 4.88 -5.47 0.56
N CYS A 126 3.98 -5.24 1.52
CA CYS A 126 4.20 -5.64 2.91
C CYS A 126 4.27 -7.16 3.06
N TYR A 127 3.48 -7.92 2.29
CA TYR A 127 3.55 -9.38 2.29
C TYR A 127 4.85 -9.91 1.67
N LEU A 128 5.39 -9.26 0.64
CA LEU A 128 6.72 -9.58 0.10
C LEU A 128 7.83 -9.37 1.14
N GLU A 129 7.80 -8.26 1.88
CA GLU A 129 8.74 -7.99 2.97
C GLU A 129 8.64 -9.00 4.14
N LEU A 130 7.49 -9.67 4.26
CA LEU A 130 7.26 -10.77 5.21
C LEU A 130 7.47 -12.16 4.61
N GLU A 131 8.10 -12.24 3.43
CA GLU A 131 8.38 -13.49 2.70
C GLU A 131 7.12 -14.33 2.39
N ASN A 132 5.95 -13.69 2.30
CA ASN A 132 4.68 -14.33 1.98
C ASN A 132 4.29 -14.08 0.51
N ALA A 133 5.05 -14.71 -0.39
CA ALA A 133 4.89 -14.57 -1.84
C ALA A 133 3.47 -14.92 -2.33
N LYS A 134 2.86 -15.97 -1.77
CA LYS A 134 1.52 -16.43 -2.18
C LYS A 134 0.43 -15.39 -1.90
N LYS A 135 0.45 -14.74 -0.73
CA LYS A 135 -0.50 -13.66 -0.42
C LYS A 135 -0.22 -12.41 -1.25
N ALA A 136 1.05 -12.06 -1.46
CA ALA A 136 1.42 -10.96 -2.32
C ALA A 136 0.89 -11.18 -3.75
N TYR A 137 1.09 -12.38 -4.30
CA TYR A 137 0.58 -12.79 -5.60
C TYR A 137 -0.93 -12.62 -5.72
N HIS A 138 -1.68 -13.12 -4.73
CA HIS A 138 -3.13 -12.99 -4.71
C HIS A 138 -3.60 -11.52 -4.75
N LEU A 139 -2.93 -10.63 -4.02
CA LEU A 139 -3.30 -9.21 -4.02
C LEU A 139 -2.94 -8.50 -5.32
N TYR A 140 -1.80 -8.83 -5.92
CA TYR A 140 -1.41 -8.31 -7.23
C TYR A 140 -2.39 -8.75 -8.33
N THR A 141 -2.77 -10.02 -8.36
CA THR A 141 -3.75 -10.53 -9.34
C THR A 141 -5.09 -9.83 -9.19
N VAL A 142 -5.63 -9.72 -7.98
CA VAL A 142 -6.88 -9.01 -7.70
C VAL A 142 -6.81 -7.56 -8.18
N PHE A 143 -5.69 -6.86 -7.95
CA PHE A 143 -5.52 -5.49 -8.41
C PHE A 143 -5.47 -5.39 -9.94
N PHE A 144 -4.57 -6.12 -10.59
CA PHE A 144 -4.30 -5.98 -12.03
C PHE A 144 -5.39 -6.56 -12.94
N GLN A 145 -6.25 -7.44 -12.42
CA GLN A 145 -7.46 -7.89 -13.12
C GLN A 145 -8.60 -6.85 -13.09
N GLN A 146 -8.60 -5.94 -12.11
CA GLN A 146 -9.70 -4.99 -11.89
C GLN A 146 -9.42 -3.55 -12.37
N ILE A 147 -8.18 -3.27 -12.77
CA ILE A 147 -7.75 -1.95 -13.24
C ILE A 147 -8.09 -1.79 -14.73
N THR A 148 -8.44 -0.56 -15.14
CA THR A 148 -8.70 -0.24 -16.55
C THR A 148 -7.41 0.11 -17.30
N ASP A 149 -7.39 -0.09 -18.62
CA ASP A 149 -6.21 0.20 -19.46
C ASP A 149 -5.70 1.65 -19.32
N ASN A 150 -6.58 2.62 -19.06
CA ASN A 150 -6.20 4.01 -18.85
C ASN A 150 -5.44 4.24 -17.54
N GLN A 151 -5.79 3.52 -16.48
CA GLN A 151 -5.09 3.59 -15.19
C GLN A 151 -3.75 2.83 -15.24
N TYR A 152 -3.66 1.79 -16.07
CA TYR A 152 -2.44 1.01 -16.27
C TYR A 152 -1.28 1.81 -16.87
N LYS A 153 -1.57 2.93 -17.56
CA LYS A 153 -0.55 3.78 -18.20
C LYS A 153 0.36 4.49 -17.19
N GLU A 154 -0.03 4.59 -15.93
CA GLU A 154 0.77 5.31 -14.95
C GLU A 154 2.09 4.57 -14.66
N GLU A 155 3.24 5.23 -14.87
CA GLU A 155 4.58 4.62 -14.79
C GLU A 155 4.93 4.07 -13.40
N TRP A 156 4.38 4.66 -12.35
CA TRP A 156 4.68 4.25 -10.98
C TRP A 156 4.10 2.87 -10.61
N TYR A 157 3.29 2.26 -11.48
CA TYR A 157 2.90 0.85 -11.35
C TYR A 157 3.98 -0.14 -11.83
N SER A 158 4.97 0.27 -12.63
CA SER A 158 5.96 -0.65 -13.23
C SER A 158 6.59 -1.62 -12.22
N PRO A 159 7.03 -1.18 -11.02
CA PRO A 159 7.62 -2.12 -10.07
C PRO A 159 6.62 -3.14 -9.51
N ALA A 160 5.33 -2.78 -9.38
CA ALA A 160 4.29 -3.73 -9.02
C ALA A 160 3.94 -4.67 -10.17
N GLU A 161 3.96 -4.19 -11.41
CA GLU A 161 3.75 -5.00 -12.61
C GLU A 161 4.83 -6.09 -12.70
N GLU A 162 6.09 -5.71 -12.54
CA GLU A 162 7.23 -6.61 -12.52
C GLU A 162 7.12 -7.67 -11.41
N ASN A 163 6.82 -7.24 -10.18
CA ASN A 163 6.64 -8.17 -9.06
C ASN A 163 5.48 -9.14 -9.31
N ALA A 164 4.35 -8.65 -9.80
CA ALA A 164 3.19 -9.48 -10.10
C ALA A 164 3.51 -10.52 -11.18
N LEU A 165 4.23 -10.12 -12.23
CA LEU A 165 4.62 -11.00 -13.32
C LEU A 165 5.64 -12.05 -12.87
N LEU A 166 6.65 -11.67 -12.08
CA LEU A 166 7.61 -12.62 -11.51
C LEU A 166 6.91 -13.66 -10.62
N LEU A 167 6.00 -13.22 -9.74
CA LEU A 167 5.23 -14.11 -8.89
C LEU A 167 4.29 -15.02 -9.71
N ALA A 168 3.70 -14.51 -10.79
CA ALA A 168 2.88 -15.32 -11.69
C ALA A 168 3.68 -16.47 -12.33
N LEU A 169 4.91 -16.18 -12.76
CA LEU A 169 5.80 -17.21 -13.31
C LEU A 169 6.23 -18.24 -12.25
N GLU A 170 6.41 -17.81 -11.00
CA GLU A 170 6.72 -18.72 -9.88
C GLU A 170 5.54 -19.62 -9.52
N GLU A 171 4.32 -19.07 -9.53
CA GLU A 171 3.07 -19.82 -9.30
C GLU A 171 2.59 -20.57 -10.56
N GLN A 172 3.33 -20.48 -11.68
CA GLN A 172 3.01 -21.08 -12.97
C GLN A 172 1.64 -20.66 -13.55
N ASP A 173 1.15 -19.47 -13.18
CA ASP A 173 -0.06 -18.88 -13.74
C ASP A 173 0.27 -18.22 -15.09
N MET A 174 0.40 -19.08 -16.11
CA MET A 174 0.82 -18.67 -17.44
C MET A 174 -0.22 -17.79 -18.15
N GLU A 175 -1.50 -17.93 -17.82
CA GLU A 175 -2.56 -17.11 -18.40
C GLU A 175 -2.46 -15.67 -17.91
N PHE A 176 -2.34 -15.48 -16.58
CA PHE A 176 -2.15 -14.16 -16.01
C PHE A 176 -0.82 -13.53 -16.46
N ALA A 177 0.28 -14.30 -16.44
CA ALA A 177 1.59 -13.84 -16.90
C ALA A 177 1.56 -13.38 -18.36
N LYS A 178 0.92 -14.16 -19.25
CA LYS A 178 0.73 -13.80 -20.65
C LYS A 178 -0.06 -12.49 -20.80
N GLY A 179 -1.18 -12.37 -20.10
CA GLY A 179 -2.03 -11.17 -20.15
C GLY A 179 -1.28 -9.91 -19.70
N MET A 180 -0.43 -10.04 -18.68
CA MET A 180 0.44 -8.95 -18.24
C MET A 180 1.50 -8.59 -19.29
N ILE A 181 2.23 -9.57 -19.84
CA ILE A 181 3.26 -9.33 -20.86
C ILE A 181 2.66 -8.65 -22.10
N GLU A 182 1.56 -9.17 -22.63
CA GLU A 182 0.90 -8.60 -23.81
C GLU A 182 0.44 -7.15 -23.55
N ARG A 183 -0.04 -6.86 -22.34
CA ARG A 183 -0.43 -5.51 -21.95
C ARG A 183 0.77 -4.58 -21.81
N MET A 184 1.87 -5.03 -21.20
CA MET A 184 3.11 -4.24 -21.08
C MET A 184 3.72 -3.93 -22.46
N LEU A 185 3.70 -4.90 -23.39
CA LEU A 185 4.13 -4.70 -24.78
C LEU A 185 3.26 -3.66 -25.50
N HIS A 186 1.93 -3.76 -25.35
CA HIS A 186 1.01 -2.78 -25.93
C HIS A 186 1.23 -1.36 -25.39
N LEU A 187 1.66 -1.23 -24.14
CA LEU A 187 1.98 0.05 -23.49
C LEU A 187 3.40 0.55 -23.79
N GLN A 188 4.18 -0.16 -24.60
CA GLN A 188 5.57 0.18 -24.95
C GLN A 188 6.45 0.39 -23.69
N ARG A 189 6.28 -0.48 -22.68
CA ARG A 189 7.15 -0.50 -21.48
C ARG A 189 8.58 -0.87 -21.88
N ASP A 190 9.55 -0.46 -21.06
CA ASP A 190 10.99 -0.63 -21.34
C ASP A 190 11.37 -2.10 -21.62
N ASP A 191 11.85 -2.35 -22.84
CA ASP A 191 12.26 -3.66 -23.32
C ASP A 191 13.40 -4.27 -22.48
N ALA A 192 14.24 -3.44 -21.84
CA ALA A 192 15.36 -3.94 -21.03
C ALA A 192 14.89 -4.74 -19.80
N ILE A 193 13.74 -4.37 -19.23
CA ILE A 193 13.12 -5.06 -18.09
C ILE A 193 12.32 -6.26 -18.59
N LEU A 194 11.61 -6.10 -19.70
CA LEU A 194 10.65 -7.10 -20.18
C LEU A 194 11.33 -8.29 -20.87
N ALA A 195 12.42 -8.06 -21.60
CA ALA A 195 13.15 -9.09 -22.34
C ALA A 195 13.56 -10.32 -21.49
N PRO A 196 14.21 -10.19 -20.33
CA PRO A 196 14.56 -11.36 -19.51
C PRO A 196 13.32 -12.10 -18.98
N ILE A 197 12.21 -11.39 -18.74
CA ILE A 197 10.98 -12.00 -18.24
C ILE A 197 10.25 -12.76 -19.35
N ILE A 198 10.17 -12.18 -20.55
CA ILE A 198 9.64 -12.85 -21.75
C ILE A 198 10.42 -14.14 -22.03
N LYS A 199 11.75 -14.08 -21.95
CA LYS A 199 12.59 -15.26 -22.14
C LYS A 199 12.23 -16.36 -21.13
N ARG A 200 12.10 -16.02 -19.84
CA ARG A 200 11.70 -16.98 -18.80
C ARG A 200 10.29 -17.53 -19.03
N PHE A 201 9.34 -16.71 -19.46
CA PHE A 201 7.99 -17.14 -19.81
C PHE A 201 8.00 -18.17 -20.96
N GLN A 202 8.80 -17.93 -21.99
CA GLN A 202 8.97 -18.86 -23.12
C GLN A 202 9.67 -20.16 -22.70
N GLU A 203 10.68 -20.09 -21.84
CA GLU A 203 11.35 -21.27 -21.27
C GLU A 203 10.39 -22.16 -20.47
N LEU A 204 9.37 -21.57 -19.83
CA LEU A 204 8.30 -22.29 -19.14
C LEU A 204 7.18 -22.79 -20.07
N GLY A 205 7.36 -22.69 -21.40
CA GLY A 205 6.40 -23.16 -22.39
C GLY A 205 5.28 -22.17 -22.73
N GLY A 206 5.43 -20.90 -22.34
CA GLY A 206 4.48 -19.85 -22.65
C GLY A 206 4.56 -19.38 -24.11
N GLU A 207 3.40 -19.23 -24.76
CA GLU A 207 3.28 -18.70 -26.12
C GLU A 207 2.58 -17.33 -26.15
N LEU A 208 3.28 -16.32 -26.68
CA LEU A 208 2.71 -14.99 -26.91
C LEU A 208 1.89 -14.96 -28.21
N SER A 209 0.81 -14.18 -28.23
CA SER A 209 -0.01 -14.05 -29.43
C SER A 209 0.80 -13.41 -30.57
N LYS A 210 0.78 -14.02 -31.77
CA LYS A 210 1.50 -13.53 -32.97
C LYS A 210 0.96 -12.22 -33.55
N LYS A 211 0.16 -11.46 -32.79
CA LYS A 211 -0.36 -10.18 -33.27
C LYS A 211 0.83 -9.25 -33.52
N LYS A 212 1.00 -8.85 -34.78
CA LYS A 212 1.96 -7.86 -35.24
C LYS A 212 1.87 -6.64 -34.31
N VAL A 213 2.93 -6.45 -33.53
CA VAL A 213 3.32 -5.14 -32.98
C VAL A 213 3.58 -4.21 -34.16
#